data_AF-A0A957N842-F1
#
_entry.id   AF-A0A957N842-F1
#
_cell.length_a   1.000
_cell.length_b   1.000
_cell.length_c   1.000
_cell.angle_alpha   90.00
_cell.angle_beta   90.00
_cell.angle_gamma   90.00
#
_symmetry.space_group_name_H-M   'P 1'
#
loop_
_entity.id
_entity.type
_entity.pdbx_description
1 polymer ?
#
loop_
_entity_poly.entity_id
_entity_poly.type
_entity_poly.pdbx_seq_one_letter_code
_entity_poly.pdbx_strand_id
1 'polypeptide(L)'
;MATATSTHANNTLPPPTERYTVLGWLRKNLFSGWLNTLLTLVVAVLLYTLLRPVLTWMFNAAEWEVIPANWNLIMRGQYPADQVYRLWFVLYLLGGVVGLAWGVV
;
A
#
# COMPACT_ATOMS: atom_id res chain seq x y z
N MET A 1 17.21 31.35 57.71
CA MET A 1 16.94 30.24 56.75
C MET A 1 15.81 30.70 55.84
N ALA A 2 16.12 31.18 54.65
CA ALA A 2 15.12 31.69 53.69
C ALA A 2 14.78 30.57 52.69
N THR A 3 13.54 30.08 52.74
CA THR A 3 13.01 29.08 51.83
C THR A 3 12.64 29.73 50.50
N ALA A 4 13.46 29.51 49.47
CA ALA A 4 13.13 29.88 48.09
C ALA A 4 12.00 28.97 47.57
N THR A 5 10.85 29.54 47.25
CA THR A 5 9.74 28.84 46.61
C THR A 5 10.00 28.84 45.10
N SER A 6 10.29 27.67 44.51
CA SER A 6 10.44 27.49 43.08
C SER A 6 9.07 27.53 42.40
N THR A 7 8.72 28.67 41.78
CA THR A 7 7.58 28.77 40.87
C THR A 7 7.85 27.95 39.62
N HIS A 8 7.34 26.72 39.57
CA HIS A 8 7.22 25.96 38.33
C HIS A 8 6.23 26.70 37.41
N ALA A 9 6.76 27.51 36.48
CA ALA A 9 5.97 28.13 35.44
C ALA A 9 5.39 27.02 34.56
N ASN A 10 4.10 26.74 34.76
CA ASN A 10 3.32 25.83 33.94
C ASN A 10 3.25 26.42 32.52
N ASN A 11 4.19 26.04 31.66
CA ASN A 11 4.20 26.41 30.25
C ASN A 11 3.19 25.54 29.50
N THR A 12 1.91 25.76 29.79
CA THR A 12 0.82 25.15 29.03
C THR A 12 0.69 25.92 27.72
N LEU A 13 1.24 25.34 26.66
CA LEU A 13 0.97 25.76 25.29
C LEU A 13 -0.55 25.88 25.09
N PRO A 14 -1.05 26.95 24.44
CA PRO A 14 -2.47 27.05 24.14
C PRO A 14 -2.92 25.80 23.38
N PRO A 15 -4.13 25.29 23.63
CA PRO A 15 -4.63 24.08 22.98
C PRO A 15 -4.51 24.25 21.46
N PRO A 16 -3.94 23.27 20.74
CA PRO A 16 -3.70 23.40 19.31
C PRO A 16 -5.01 23.73 18.60
N THR A 17 -5.09 24.93 18.04
CA THR A 17 -6.28 25.48 17.38
C THR A 17 -6.43 24.99 15.94
N GLU A 18 -5.43 24.28 15.40
CA GLU A 18 -5.45 23.77 14.04
C GLU A 18 -6.29 22.49 13.91
N ARG A 19 -7.61 22.63 14.03
CA ARG A 19 -8.56 21.62 13.54
C ARG A 19 -8.65 21.73 12.03
N TYR A 20 -7.77 21.05 11.32
CA TYR A 20 -7.85 20.98 9.86
C TYR A 20 -9.11 20.23 9.44
N THR A 21 -10.00 20.89 8.72
CA THR A 21 -10.97 20.18 7.87
C THR A 21 -10.24 19.67 6.63
N VAL A 22 -10.74 18.61 6.00
CA VAL A 22 -10.15 18.07 4.75
C VAL A 22 -9.96 19.19 3.73
N LEU A 23 -10.96 20.06 3.57
CA LEU A 23 -10.91 21.21 2.66
C LEU A 23 -9.84 22.25 3.07
N GLY A 24 -9.70 22.51 4.38
CA GLY A 24 -8.66 23.39 4.91
C GLY A 24 -7.25 22.87 4.67
N TRP A 25 -7.05 21.56 4.78
CA TRP A 25 -5.78 20.92 4.44
C TRP A 25 -5.47 21.00 2.94
N LEU A 26 -6.45 20.74 2.07
CA LEU A 26 -6.26 20.85 0.61
C LEU A 26 -5.83 22.27 0.22
N ARG A 27 -6.52 23.30 0.74
CA ARG A 27 -6.16 24.68 0.46
C ARG A 27 -4.76 25.05 0.95
N LYS A 28 -4.39 24.59 2.15
CA LYS A 28 -3.08 24.86 2.75
C LYS A 28 -1.93 24.15 2.02
N ASN A 29 -2.16 22.95 1.46
CA ASN A 29 -1.08 22.15 0.86
C ASN A 29 -1.02 22.23 -0.66
N LEU A 30 -2.17 22.19 -1.35
CA LEU A 30 -2.22 22.18 -2.82
C LEU A 30 -2.39 23.59 -3.39
N PHE A 31 -3.12 24.47 -2.71
CA PHE A 31 -3.50 25.80 -3.22
C PHE A 31 -2.97 26.96 -2.37
N SER A 32 -1.81 26.79 -1.73
CA SER A 32 -1.23 27.81 -0.81
C SER A 32 -0.76 29.09 -1.50
N GLY A 33 -0.61 29.08 -2.82
CA GLY A 33 -0.17 30.25 -3.60
C GLY A 33 -0.48 30.08 -5.09
N TRP A 34 -0.24 31.13 -5.88
CA TRP A 34 -0.60 31.15 -7.30
C TRP A 34 0.13 30.05 -8.11
N LEU A 35 1.44 29.88 -7.85
CA LEU A 35 2.27 28.89 -8.54
C LEU A 35 1.86 27.46 -8.15
N ASN A 36 1.58 27.22 -6.87
CA ASN A 36 1.08 25.92 -6.39
C ASN A 36 -0.29 25.58 -6.98
N THR A 37 -1.19 26.57 -7.12
CA THR A 37 -2.46 26.38 -7.81
C THR A 37 -2.27 26.02 -9.28
N LEU A 38 -1.41 26.74 -10.00
CA LEU A 38 -1.11 26.43 -11.41
C LEU A 38 -0.50 25.03 -11.55
N LEU A 39 0.49 24.70 -10.73
CA LEU A 39 1.14 23.40 -10.72
C LEU A 39 0.14 22.28 -10.42
N THR A 40 -0.74 22.49 -9.44
CA THR A 40 -1.81 21.54 -9.08
C THR A 40 -2.75 21.30 -10.25
N LEU A 41 -3.14 22.36 -10.97
CA LEU A 41 -3.99 22.22 -12.16
C LEU A 41 -3.28 21.45 -13.28
N VAL A 42 -2.01 21.76 -13.55
CA VAL A 42 -1.20 21.05 -14.56
C VAL A 42 -1.07 19.57 -14.21
N VAL A 43 -0.75 19.26 -12.95
CA VAL A 43 -0.65 17.88 -12.46
C VAL A 43 -2.01 17.19 -12.52
N ALA A 44 -3.12 17.86 -12.20
CA ALA A 44 -4.45 17.28 -12.28
C ALA A 44 -4.82 16.91 -13.72
N VAL A 45 -4.51 17.78 -14.69
CA VAL A 45 -4.72 17.48 -16.12
C VAL A 45 -3.83 16.33 -16.56
N LEU A 46 -2.55 16.35 -16.21
CA LEU A 46 -1.61 15.26 -16.53
C LEU A 46 -2.11 13.93 -15.95
N LEU A 47 -2.50 13.92 -14.68
CA LEU A 47 -3.04 12.75 -14.01
C LEU A 47 -4.29 12.25 -14.73
N TYR A 48 -5.23 13.13 -15.09
CA TYR A 48 -6.42 12.75 -15.86
C TYR A 48 -6.06 12.10 -17.20
N THR A 49 -5.13 12.70 -17.96
CA THR A 49 -4.72 12.17 -19.27
C THR A 49 -4.04 10.81 -19.17
N LEU A 50 -3.28 10.55 -18.11
CA LEU A 50 -2.62 9.26 -17.88
C LEU A 50 -3.57 8.21 -17.29
N LEU A 51 -4.47 8.61 -16.38
CA LEU A 51 -5.43 7.69 -15.77
C LEU A 51 -6.49 7.24 -16.76
N ARG A 52 -6.97 8.12 -17.66
CA ARG A 52 -8.03 7.79 -18.61
C ARG A 52 -7.76 6.51 -19.42
N PRO A 53 -6.61 6.31 -20.09
CA PRO A 53 -6.33 5.07 -20.81
C PRO A 53 -6.19 3.86 -19.87
N VAL A 54 -5.59 4.03 -18.69
CA VAL A 54 -5.44 2.95 -17.70
C VAL A 54 -6.81 2.46 -17.23
N LEU A 55 -7.71 3.38 -16.86
CA LEU A 55 -9.07 3.04 -16.44
C LEU A 55 -9.87 2.44 -17.60
N THR A 56 -9.71 2.97 -18.82
CA THR A 56 -10.38 2.42 -20.01
C THR A 56 -9.94 0.98 -20.24
N TRP A 57 -8.64 0.69 -20.19
CA TRP A 57 -8.12 -0.66 -20.28
C TRP A 57 -8.66 -1.54 -19.16
N MET A 58 -8.54 -1.08 -17.91
CA MET A 58 -8.93 -1.83 -16.71
C MET A 58 -10.39 -2.27 -16.73
N PHE A 59 -11.31 -1.41 -17.21
CA PHE A 59 -12.74 -1.72 -17.21
C PHE A 59 -13.28 -2.27 -18.52
N ASN A 60 -12.68 -1.95 -19.68
CA ASN A 60 -13.26 -2.27 -20.99
C ASN A 60 -12.43 -3.27 -21.82
N ALA A 61 -11.14 -3.43 -21.54
CA ALA A 61 -10.25 -4.29 -22.34
C ALA A 61 -9.56 -5.38 -21.52
N ALA A 62 -9.45 -5.23 -20.21
CA ALA A 62 -8.77 -6.20 -19.36
C ALA A 62 -9.62 -7.47 -19.18
N GLU A 63 -9.06 -8.61 -19.58
CA GLU A 63 -9.65 -9.92 -19.41
C GLU A 63 -9.34 -10.49 -18.02
N TRP A 64 -10.05 -10.00 -17.00
CA TRP A 64 -9.85 -10.44 -15.62
C TRP A 64 -10.09 -11.93 -15.39
N GLU A 65 -10.87 -12.58 -16.26
CA GLU A 65 -11.19 -14.01 -16.20
C GLU A 65 -9.95 -14.92 -16.39
N VAL A 66 -8.93 -14.46 -17.12
CA VAL A 66 -7.70 -15.23 -17.34
C VAL A 66 -7.02 -15.58 -16.02
N ILE A 67 -7.16 -14.75 -14.98
CA ILE A 67 -6.52 -14.96 -13.68
C ILE A 67 -7.11 -16.19 -12.95
N PRO A 68 -8.42 -16.25 -12.62
CA PRO A 68 -9.01 -17.41 -11.99
C PRO A 68 -9.09 -18.62 -12.93
N ALA A 69 -9.38 -18.43 -14.22
CA ALA A 69 -9.52 -19.54 -15.18
C ALA A 69 -8.21 -20.33 -15.33
N ASN A 70 -7.07 -19.63 -15.22
CA ASN A 70 -5.74 -20.21 -15.34
C ASN A 70 -4.97 -20.23 -14.02
N TRP A 71 -5.65 -20.32 -12.87
CA TRP A 71 -5.00 -20.45 -11.55
C TRP A 71 -3.90 -21.51 -11.52
N ASN A 72 -4.17 -22.61 -12.21
CA ASN A 72 -3.25 -23.73 -12.40
C ASN A 72 -1.95 -23.34 -13.13
N LEU A 73 -2.01 -22.44 -14.12
CA LEU A 73 -0.82 -21.93 -14.82
C LEU A 73 -0.07 -20.89 -13.97
N ILE A 74 -0.79 -20.06 -13.21
CA ILE A 74 -0.17 -19.05 -12.34
C ILE A 74 0.61 -19.71 -11.19
N MET A 75 0.02 -20.75 -10.57
CA MET A 75 0.63 -21.44 -9.43
C MET A 75 1.74 -22.41 -9.83
N ARG A 76 1.67 -23.02 -11.01
CA ARG A 76 2.73 -23.93 -11.51
C ARG A 76 3.79 -23.23 -12.37
N GLY A 77 3.51 -22.03 -12.87
CA GLY A 77 4.37 -21.32 -13.81
C GLY A 77 4.49 -22.06 -15.16
N GLN A 78 5.67 -21.96 -15.79
CA GLN A 78 6.02 -22.64 -17.05
C GLN A 78 6.32 -24.14 -16.88
N TYR A 79 5.97 -24.74 -15.73
CA TYR A 79 6.30 -26.13 -15.46
C TYR A 79 5.36 -27.06 -16.24
N PRO A 80 5.91 -28.01 -17.03
CA PRO A 80 5.09 -28.82 -17.90
C PRO A 80 4.22 -29.77 -17.07
N ALA A 81 2.96 -29.92 -17.51
CA ALA A 81 1.89 -30.54 -16.72
C ALA A 81 2.15 -32.02 -16.38
N ASP A 82 2.89 -32.71 -17.25
CA ASP A 82 3.33 -34.09 -17.11
C ASP A 82 4.32 -34.29 -15.95
N GLN A 83 5.08 -33.26 -15.59
CA GLN A 83 6.13 -33.37 -14.58
C GLN A 83 5.70 -32.92 -13.18
N VAL A 84 4.49 -32.38 -13.01
CA VAL A 84 4.03 -31.70 -11.78
C VAL A 84 4.16 -32.56 -10.52
N TYR A 85 4.13 -33.88 -10.67
CA TYR A 85 4.38 -34.83 -9.59
C TYR A 85 5.74 -34.62 -8.90
N ARG A 86 6.76 -34.10 -9.60
CA ARG A 86 8.09 -33.80 -9.06
C ARG A 86 8.03 -32.70 -8.00
N LEU A 87 7.21 -31.67 -8.21
CA LEU A 87 7.02 -30.58 -7.24
C LEU A 87 6.37 -31.11 -5.97
N TRP A 88 5.30 -31.90 -6.10
CA TRP A 88 4.63 -32.51 -4.96
C TRP A 88 5.55 -33.46 -4.20
N PHE A 89 6.33 -34.29 -4.90
CA PHE A 89 7.30 -35.19 -4.28
C PHE A 89 8.32 -34.43 -3.44
N VAL A 90 8.89 -33.35 -3.97
CA VAL A 90 9.86 -32.50 -3.23
C VAL A 90 9.20 -31.85 -2.01
N LEU A 91 7.98 -31.34 -2.14
CA LEU A 91 7.25 -30.74 -1.02
C LEU A 91 6.95 -31.76 0.09
N TYR A 92 6.50 -32.96 -0.27
CA TYR A 92 6.27 -34.04 0.70
C TYR A 92 7.56 -34.52 1.36
N LEU A 93 8.66 -34.64 0.60
CA LEU A 93 9.96 -34.98 1.13
C LEU A 93 10.44 -33.94 2.15
N LEU A 94 10.37 -32.65 1.79
CA LEU A 94 10.73 -31.55 2.69
C LEU A 94 9.84 -31.53 3.94
N GLY A 95 8.53 -31.68 3.77
CA GLY A 95 7.60 -31.75 4.90
C GLY A 95 7.88 -32.93 5.81
N GLY A 96 8.22 -34.10 5.25
CA GLY A 96 8.64 -35.28 6.01
C GLY A 96 9.94 -35.05 6.79
N VAL A 97 10.96 -34.46 6.16
CA VAL A 97 12.22 -34.11 6.83
C VAL A 97 11.99 -33.12 7.96
N VAL A 98 11.15 -32.10 7.75
CA VAL A 98 10.77 -31.13 8.78
C VAL A 98 9.98 -31.79 9.91
N GLY A 99 9.04 -32.67 9.60
CA GLY A 99 8.24 -33.41 10.59
C GLY A 99 9.10 -34.32 11.48
N LEU A 100 10.07 -35.02 10.88
CA LEU A 100 11.07 -35.81 11.60
C LEU A 100 12.00 -34.92 12.43
N ALA A 101 12.42 -33.77 11.90
CA ALA A 101 13.28 -32.82 12.62
C ALA A 101 12.59 -32.20 13.84
N TRP A 102 11.26 -32.01 13.79
CA TRP A 102 10.45 -31.53 14.92
C TRP A 102 9.92 -32.64 15.84
N GLY A 103 10.18 -33.92 15.55
CA GLY A 103 9.74 -35.05 16.37
C GLY A 103 8.22 -35.23 16.41
N VAL A 104 7.52 -34.76 15.37
CA VAL A 104 6.07 -34.93 15.22
C VAL A 104 5.71 -36.34 14.71
N VAL A 105 6.68 -37.01 14.08
CA VAL A 105 6.58 -38.37 13.52
C VAL A 105 7.66 -39.24 14.15
#